data_AF-A0A7C9CNX4-F1
#
_entry.id   AF-A0A7C9CNX4-F1
#
_cell.length_a   1.000
_cell.length_b   1.000
_cell.length_c   1.000
_cell.angle_alpha   90.00
_cell.angle_beta   90.00
_cell.angle_gamma   90.00
#
_symmetry.space_group_name_H-M   'P 1'
#
loop_
_entity.id
_entity.type
_entity.pdbx_description
1 polymer ?
#
loop_
_entity_poly.entity_id
_entity_poly.type
_entity_poly.pdbx_seq_one_letter_code
_entity_poly.pdbx_strand_id
1 'polypeptide(L)'
;SVHYSIPDYVRVSQDCKHLLSRIFVADPEKRITIEEIKTHPWFFKNLPEEYKEGQVVNEEDKQESSQIEEEIVAIVQEAKKPTAEGAALINGLLMGGSMDLDDSELDADIDDVEMSGDFVCAL
;
A
#
# COMPACT_ATOMS: atom_id res chain seq x y z
N SER A 1 13.81 18.56 -19.08
CA SER A 1 13.85 19.59 -18.02
C SER A 1 12.50 19.69 -17.35
N VAL A 2 12.46 19.88 -16.03
CA VAL A 2 11.20 20.08 -15.29
C VAL A 2 10.94 21.58 -15.22
N HIS A 3 9.68 21.99 -15.45
CA HIS A 3 9.28 23.38 -15.33
C HIS A 3 8.26 23.51 -14.20
N TYR A 4 8.59 24.32 -13.19
CA TYR A 4 7.70 24.63 -12.07
C TYR A 4 7.97 26.07 -11.60
N SER A 5 6.96 26.69 -11.01
CA SER A 5 7.06 28.03 -10.44
C SER A 5 6.30 28.07 -9.12
N ILE A 6 6.84 28.78 -8.14
CA ILE A 6 6.14 29.06 -6.89
C ILE A 6 5.49 30.44 -7.02
N PRO A 7 4.16 30.56 -6.91
CA PRO A 7 3.48 31.84 -7.07
C PRO A 7 3.99 32.91 -6.09
N ASP A 8 4.04 34.16 -6.52
CA ASP A 8 4.66 35.27 -5.75
C ASP A 8 3.99 35.54 -4.40
N TYR A 9 2.71 35.20 -4.26
CA TYR A 9 1.96 35.34 -3.02
C TYR A 9 2.37 34.28 -1.97
N VAL A 10 3.06 33.21 -2.36
CA VAL A 10 3.51 32.14 -1.46
C VAL A 10 4.90 32.49 -0.94
N ARG A 11 4.99 32.75 0.37
CA ARG A 11 6.27 32.98 1.05
C ARG A 11 6.89 31.66 1.47
N VAL A 12 7.92 31.25 0.73
CA VAL A 12 8.76 30.07 1.01
C VAL A 12 10.18 30.51 1.35
N SER A 13 10.78 29.87 2.34
CA SER A 13 12.17 30.11 2.72
C SER A 13 13.14 29.70 1.62
N GLN A 14 14.35 30.25 1.64
CA GLN A 14 15.38 29.90 0.67
C GLN A 14 15.74 28.41 0.73
N ASP A 15 15.83 27.84 1.95
CA ASP A 15 16.11 26.42 2.14
C ASP A 15 14.98 25.54 1.57
N CYS A 16 13.72 25.97 1.68
CA CYS A 16 12.59 25.26 1.08
C CYS A 16 12.71 25.21 -0.44
N LYS A 17 12.98 26.37 -1.06
CA LYS A 17 13.18 26.48 -2.52
C LYS A 17 14.33 25.61 -2.99
N HIS A 18 15.43 25.59 -2.23
CA HIS A 18 16.59 24.76 -2.51
C HIS A 18 16.23 23.27 -2.45
N LEU A 19 15.53 22.83 -1.40
CA LEU A 19 15.08 21.45 -1.28
C LEU A 19 14.18 21.03 -2.45
N LEU A 20 13.16 21.84 -2.77
CA LEU A 20 12.25 21.57 -3.88
C LEU A 20 12.99 21.48 -5.22
N SER A 21 14.01 22.31 -5.44
CA SER A 21 14.82 22.27 -6.67
C SER A 21 15.61 20.97 -6.83
N ARG A 22 15.94 20.30 -5.72
CA ARG A 22 16.63 19.01 -5.73
C ARG A 22 15.68 17.80 -5.78
N ILE A 23 14.43 17.97 -5.38
CA ILE A 23 13.38 16.95 -5.48
C ILE A 23 12.78 16.93 -6.90
N PHE A 24 12.46 18.10 -7.47
CA PHE A 24 11.87 18.23 -8.80
C PHE A 24 12.90 18.14 -9.93
N VAL A 25 13.68 17.06 -9.90
CA VAL A 25 14.66 16.67 -10.91
C VAL A 25 14.12 15.51 -11.73
N ALA A 26 14.10 15.66 -13.06
CA ALA A 26 13.56 14.64 -13.98
C ALA A 26 14.38 13.34 -13.95
N ASP A 27 15.69 13.48 -13.82
CA ASP A 27 16.63 12.36 -13.75
C ASP A 27 16.61 11.77 -12.32
N PRO A 28 16.17 10.51 -12.14
CA PRO A 28 16.12 9.89 -10.82
C PRO A 28 17.51 9.71 -10.21
N GLU A 29 18.56 9.49 -11.00
CA GLU A 29 19.92 9.30 -10.49
C GLU A 29 20.53 10.59 -9.92
N LYS A 30 20.01 11.74 -10.36
CA LYS A 30 20.43 13.06 -9.87
C LYS A 30 19.49 13.67 -8.82
N ARG A 31 18.34 13.02 -8.58
CA ARG A 31 17.36 13.47 -7.58
C ARG A 31 17.92 13.25 -6.18
N ILE A 32 17.67 14.20 -5.28
CA ILE A 32 18.10 14.07 -3.88
C ILE A 32 17.53 12.80 -3.23
N THR A 33 18.38 12.10 -2.48
CA THR A 33 18.02 10.88 -1.76
C THR A 33 17.34 11.20 -0.42
N ILE A 34 16.68 10.20 0.18
CA ILE A 34 16.07 10.37 1.51
C ILE A 34 17.12 10.73 2.57
N GLU A 35 18.30 10.12 2.52
CA GLU A 35 19.40 10.40 3.45
C GLU A 35 19.92 11.85 3.32
N GLU A 36 20.03 12.35 2.09
CA GLU A 36 20.34 13.77 1.85
C GLU A 36 19.20 14.70 2.29
N ILE A 37 17.93 14.29 2.20
CA ILE A 37 16.78 15.07 2.70
C ILE A 37 16.83 15.15 4.23
N LYS A 38 17.09 14.03 4.93
CA LYS A 38 17.19 13.98 6.40
C LYS A 38 18.25 14.93 6.96
N THR A 39 19.32 15.14 6.21
CA THR A 39 20.42 16.06 6.56
C THR A 39 20.20 17.50 6.08
N HIS A 40 19.15 17.76 5.30
CA HIS A 40 18.90 19.08 4.73
C HIS A 40 18.42 20.07 5.81
N PRO A 41 18.93 21.33 5.86
CA PRO A 41 18.57 22.31 6.88
C PRO A 41 17.07 22.58 7.00
N TRP A 42 16.35 22.55 5.86
CA TRP A 42 14.89 22.71 5.87
C TRP A 42 14.15 21.58 6.57
N PHE A 43 14.66 20.34 6.51
CA PHE A 43 14.02 19.16 7.07
C PHE A 43 14.22 19.06 8.59
N PHE A 44 15.44 19.28 9.06
CA PHE A 44 15.74 19.20 10.49
C PHE A 44 15.27 20.44 11.29
N LYS A 45 15.02 21.57 10.63
CA LYS A 45 14.57 22.79 11.30
C LYS A 45 13.17 22.61 11.90
N ASN A 46 13.09 22.63 13.23
CA ASN A 46 11.87 22.40 14.02
C ASN A 46 11.29 20.98 13.89
N LEU A 47 12.10 19.99 13.51
CA LEU A 47 11.66 18.60 13.55
C LEU A 47 11.43 18.18 15.01
N PRO A 48 10.23 17.69 15.39
CA PRO A 48 9.99 17.18 16.73
C PRO A 48 10.96 16.05 17.06
N GLU A 49 11.34 15.95 18.33
CA GLU A 49 12.36 14.98 18.75
C GLU A 49 11.96 13.54 18.44
N GLU A 50 10.65 13.26 18.44
CA GLU A 50 10.03 11.98 18.07
C GLU A 50 10.41 11.49 16.68
N TYR A 51 10.70 12.42 15.76
CA TYR A 51 11.04 12.11 14.38
C TYR A 51 12.54 12.26 14.10
N LYS A 52 13.34 12.67 15.09
CA LYS A 52 14.79 12.66 14.96
C LYS A 52 15.27 11.21 15.06
N GLU A 53 15.98 10.77 14.03
CA GLU A 53 16.55 9.43 13.93
C GLU A 53 17.36 9.12 15.21
N GLY A 54 16.96 8.07 15.94
CA GLY A 54 17.57 7.71 17.22
C GLY A 54 16.61 7.67 18.42
N GLN A 55 15.33 8.04 18.26
CA GLN A 55 14.33 7.57 19.21
C GLN A 55 14.07 6.10 18.94
N VAL A 56 14.74 5.27 19.75
CA VAL A 56 14.15 4.03 20.25
C VAL A 56 12.74 4.40 20.70
N VAL A 57 11.74 4.15 19.84
CA VAL A 57 10.40 3.87 20.33
C VAL A 57 10.61 2.87 21.44
N ASN A 58 10.38 3.28 22.69
CA ASN A 58 10.43 2.35 23.81
C ASN A 58 9.54 1.18 23.39
N GLU A 59 10.16 0.03 23.17
CA GLU A 59 9.49 -1.20 22.72
C GLU A 59 8.39 -1.64 23.69
N GLU A 60 8.29 -0.96 24.84
CA GLU A 60 7.31 -1.13 25.90
C GLU A 60 5.90 -0.60 25.54
N ASP A 61 5.77 0.34 24.61
CA ASP A 61 4.44 0.86 24.18
C ASP A 61 3.87 0.15 22.95
N LYS A 62 4.58 -0.84 22.38
CA LYS A 62 4.05 -1.71 21.33
C LYS A 62 3.35 -2.93 21.94
N GLN A 63 2.34 -2.69 22.78
CA GLN A 63 1.29 -3.68 22.98
C GLN A 63 0.35 -3.68 21.77
N GLU A 64 0.87 -4.03 20.60
CA GLU A 64 0.07 -4.33 19.42
C GLU A 64 0.55 -5.68 18.89
N SER A 65 -0.02 -6.73 19.50
CA SER A 65 0.11 -8.15 19.15
C SER A 65 1.34 -8.53 18.33
N SER A 66 2.47 -8.76 19.01
CA SER A 66 3.63 -9.42 18.41
C SER A 66 3.31 -10.90 18.13
N GLN A 67 2.51 -11.18 17.10
CA GLN A 67 2.35 -12.53 16.58
C GLN A 67 3.67 -12.97 15.97
N ILE A 68 4.02 -14.25 16.12
CA ILE A 68 5.21 -14.83 15.49
C ILE A 68 4.98 -14.99 13.99
N GLU A 69 6.05 -14.96 13.20
CA GLU A 69 5.94 -15.03 11.73
C GLU A 69 5.23 -16.32 11.27
N GLU A 70 5.45 -17.43 11.97
CA GLU A 70 4.83 -18.71 11.65
C GLU A 70 3.32 -18.71 11.89
N GLU A 71 2.85 -18.02 12.93
CA GLU A 71 1.43 -17.90 13.26
C GLU A 71 0.70 -17.03 12.22
N ILE A 72 1.32 -15.91 11.82
CA ILE A 72 0.82 -15.06 10.74
C ILE A 72 0.67 -15.89 9.46
N VAL A 73 1.71 -16.66 9.11
CA VAL A 73 1.66 -17.53 7.93
C VAL A 73 0.55 -18.57 8.07
N ALA A 74 0.43 -19.23 9.23
CA ALA A 74 -0.60 -20.25 9.45
C ALA A 74 -2.02 -19.69 9.29
N ILE A 75 -2.31 -18.52 9.84
CA ILE A 75 -3.61 -17.83 9.69
C ILE A 75 -3.87 -17.50 8.23
N VAL A 76 -2.88 -16.97 7.50
CA VAL A 76 -3.02 -16.67 6.07
C VAL A 76 -3.26 -17.93 5.25
N GLN A 77 -2.62 -19.06 5.57
CA GLN A 77 -2.87 -20.33 4.89
C GLN A 77 -4.25 -20.89 5.21
N GLU A 78 -4.72 -20.75 6.44
CA GLU A 78 -6.07 -21.15 6.85
C GLU A 78 -7.13 -20.35 6.11
N ALA A 79 -6.97 -19.03 6.02
CA ALA A 79 -7.89 -18.12 5.34
C ALA A 79 -7.99 -18.35 3.81
N LYS A 80 -6.98 -18.98 3.20
CA LYS A 80 -6.99 -19.35 1.78
C LYS A 80 -7.83 -20.60 1.48
N LYS A 81 -8.19 -21.39 2.50
CA LYS A 81 -9.03 -22.57 2.30
C LYS A 81 -10.45 -22.11 1.97
N PRO A 82 -11.08 -22.60 0.89
CA PRO A 82 -12.47 -22.30 0.62
C PRO A 82 -13.31 -22.82 1.79
N THR A 83 -14.15 -21.95 2.36
CA THR A 83 -15.01 -22.28 3.50
C THR A 83 -15.95 -23.44 3.11
N ALA A 84 -15.59 -24.67 3.48
CA ALA A 84 -16.47 -25.82 3.34
C ALA A 84 -17.72 -25.70 4.25
N GLU A 85 -17.67 -24.80 5.23
CA GLU A 85 -18.77 -24.47 6.14
C GLU A 85 -19.52 -23.20 5.70
N GLY A 86 -19.68 -23.03 4.39
CA GLY A 86 -20.71 -22.19 3.76
C GLY A 86 -21.72 -23.00 2.94
N ALA A 87 -21.67 -24.33 3.03
CA ALA A 87 -22.63 -25.26 2.42
C ALA A 87 -23.57 -25.89 3.46
N ALA A 88 -23.82 -25.23 4.59
CA ALA A 88 -24.98 -25.53 5.42
C ALA A 88 -26.14 -24.63 4.99
N LEU A 89 -26.94 -25.18 4.08
CA LEU A 89 -28.29 -24.75 3.72
C LEU A 89 -29.06 -24.21 4.95
N ILE A 90 -29.29 -22.91 5.01
CA ILE A 90 -30.44 -22.37 5.73
C ILE A 90 -31.10 -21.35 4.80
N ASN A 91 -32.27 -21.73 4.30
CA ASN A 91 -33.15 -20.98 3.41
C ASN A 91 -32.92 -21.09 1.89
N GLY A 92 -32.66 -22.32 1.41
CA GLY A 92 -33.37 -22.81 0.24
C GLY A 92 -32.89 -22.43 -1.17
N LEU A 93 -31.66 -21.98 -1.40
CA LEU A 93 -31.17 -21.90 -2.78
C LEU A 93 -29.64 -22.03 -2.93
N LEU A 94 -29.26 -22.76 -3.98
CA LEU A 94 -27.94 -22.92 -4.63
C LEU A 94 -27.20 -24.24 -4.31
N MET A 95 -27.64 -25.37 -4.88
CA MET A 95 -27.34 -25.87 -6.24
C MET A 95 -26.06 -26.74 -6.26
N GLY A 96 -26.11 -27.86 -5.54
CA GLY A 96 -25.28 -29.04 -5.82
C GLY A 96 -25.92 -29.83 -6.96
N GLY A 97 -25.51 -29.55 -8.19
CA GLY A 97 -25.92 -30.29 -9.37
C GLY A 97 -25.04 -31.51 -9.56
N SER A 98 -25.49 -32.68 -9.10
CA SER A 98 -25.01 -33.95 -9.64
C SER A 98 -25.46 -34.05 -11.10
N MET A 99 -24.54 -33.98 -12.04
CA MET A 99 -24.79 -34.36 -13.42
C MET A 99 -23.60 -35.22 -13.84
N ASP A 100 -23.84 -36.52 -14.04
CA ASP A 100 -22.97 -37.38 -14.83
C ASP A 100 -22.68 -36.66 -16.16
N LEU A 101 -21.43 -36.21 -16.34
CA LEU A 101 -21.01 -35.53 -17.56
C LEU A 101 -20.54 -36.60 -18.56
N ASP A 102 -21.50 -37.03 -19.36
CA ASP A 102 -21.26 -37.54 -20.71
C ASP A 102 -20.47 -36.50 -21.52
N ASP A 103 -19.65 -37.05 -22.40
CA ASP A 103 -18.67 -36.45 -23.28
C ASP A 103 -19.25 -35.27 -24.10
N SER A 104 -18.79 -34.05 -23.83
CA SER A 104 -18.75 -33.00 -24.84
C SER A 104 -17.72 -31.96 -24.46
N GLU A 105 -16.54 -32.09 -25.08
CA GLU A 105 -15.54 -31.04 -25.22
C GLU A 105 -16.17 -29.67 -25.53
N LEU A 106 -15.96 -28.71 -24.61
CA LEU A 106 -16.21 -27.30 -24.85
C LEU A 106 -14.91 -26.52 -24.67
N ASP A 107 -14.20 -26.39 -25.79
CA ASP A 107 -13.21 -25.36 -26.04
C ASP A 107 -13.93 -24.00 -26.02
N ALA A 108 -13.67 -23.19 -25.01
CA ALA A 108 -14.19 -21.82 -24.91
C ALA A 108 -13.14 -20.94 -24.24
N ASP A 109 -12.32 -20.32 -25.09
CA ASP A 109 -11.44 -19.20 -24.78
C ASP A 109 -12.17 -18.15 -23.93
N ILE A 110 -11.79 -18.02 -22.66
CA ILE A 110 -12.19 -16.89 -21.81
C ILE A 110 -10.98 -15.97 -21.68
N ASP A 111 -10.75 -15.25 -22.77
CA ASP A 111 -9.91 -14.07 -22.77
C ASP A 111 -10.59 -12.97 -21.93
N ASP A 112 -9.77 -12.40 -21.05
CA ASP A 112 -9.83 -11.02 -20.58
C ASP A 112 -11.06 -10.56 -19.78
N VAL A 113 -10.95 -10.60 -18.45
CA VAL A 113 -11.68 -9.67 -17.59
C VAL A 113 -10.70 -8.91 -16.71
N GLU A 114 -10.29 -7.73 -17.19
CA GLU A 114 -9.62 -6.71 -16.40
C GLU A 114 -10.52 -6.27 -15.23
N MET A 115 -10.16 -6.69 -14.03
CA MET A 115 -10.70 -6.13 -12.79
C MET A 115 -10.11 -4.74 -12.56
N SER A 116 -10.56 -3.73 -13.30
CA SER A 116 -10.23 -2.33 -13.00
C SER A 116 -11.02 -1.89 -11.75
N GLY A 117 -10.35 -1.89 -10.60
CA GLY A 117 -10.90 -1.42 -9.34
C GLY A 117 -11.02 0.10 -9.30
N ASP A 118 -12.23 0.61 -9.49
CA ASP A 118 -12.62 1.98 -9.11
C ASP A 118 -13.04 1.98 -7.64
N PHE A 119 -12.18 2.47 -6.75
CA PHE A 119 -12.51 2.70 -5.35
C PHE A 119 -13.06 4.12 -5.19
N VAL A 120 -14.38 4.26 -5.18
CA VAL A 120 -15.06 5.53 -4.92
C VAL A 120 -15.28 5.67 -3.41
N CYS A 121 -14.50 6.54 -2.74
CA CYS A 121 -14.84 7.01 -1.40
C CYS A 121 -16.02 7.98 -1.49
N ALA A 122 -17.19 7.56 -0.99
CA ALA A 122 -18.28 8.50 -0.72
C ALA A 122 -17.86 9.48 0.40
N LEU A 123 -18.09 10.77 0.16
CA LEU A 123 -17.94 11.88 1.12
C LEU A 123 -19.09 11.90 2.13
#